data_AF-A0A9Q3IGE2-F1
#
_entry.id   AF-A0A9Q3IGE2-F1
#
_cell.length_a   1.000
_cell.length_b   1.000
_cell.length_c   1.000
_cell.angle_alpha   90.00
_cell.angle_beta   90.00
_cell.angle_gamma   90.00
#
_symmetry.space_group_name_H-M   'P 1'
#
loop_
_entity.id
_entity.type
_entity.pdbx_description
1 polymer ?
#
loop_
_entity_poly.entity_id
_entity_poly.type
_entity_poly.pdbx_seq_one_letter_code
_entity_poly.pdbx_strand_id
1 'polypeptide(L)' 'MSFGNDKYSVDKDPYEWCLRQSKTLKVIDPQMNIQMRNHKLLTEIPGELEHAVNCRCNHNCTLDEIANISQDVTPV' A
#
# COMPACT_ATOMS: atom_id res chain seq x y z
N MET A 1 1.09 -14.83 6.13
CA MET A 1 1.48 -13.94 7.23
C MET A 1 1.09 -12.53 6.83
N SER A 2 -0.06 -12.04 7.29
CA SER A 2 -0.46 -10.64 7.12
C SER A 2 0.34 -9.77 8.09
N PHE A 3 0.83 -8.64 7.59
CA PHE A 3 1.64 -7.70 8.36
C PHE A 3 0.69 -6.78 9.14
N GLY A 4 0.27 -7.24 10.32
CA GLY A 4 -0.58 -6.46 11.21
C GLY A 4 -2.06 -6.54 10.86
N ASN A 5 -2.90 -6.50 11.88
CA ASN A 5 -4.35 -6.67 11.81
C ASN A 5 -5.09 -5.49 11.12
N ASP A 6 -4.37 -4.65 10.36
CA ASP A 6 -4.85 -3.36 9.85
C ASP A 6 -4.85 -3.35 8.32
N LYS A 7 -5.83 -4.07 7.76
CA LYS A 7 -6.08 -4.06 6.31
C LYS A 7 -6.51 -2.67 5.84
N TYR A 8 -6.27 -2.39 4.56
CA TYR A 8 -6.83 -1.20 3.93
C TYR A 8 -8.35 -1.24 3.99
N SER A 9 -8.97 -0.09 4.26
CA SER A 9 -10.42 0.09 4.25
C SER A 9 -10.69 1.42 3.58
N VAL A 10 -11.74 1.49 2.76
CA VAL A 10 -12.11 2.70 2.01
C VAL A 10 -12.39 3.91 2.91
N ASP A 11 -12.75 3.67 4.18
CA ASP A 11 -12.94 4.70 5.20
C ASP A 11 -11.63 5.31 5.74
N LYS A 12 -10.47 4.76 5.37
CA LYS A 12 -9.16 5.23 5.82
C LYS A 12 -8.51 6.06 4.73
N ASP A 13 -7.83 7.14 5.14
CA ASP A 13 -6.99 7.88 4.22
C ASP A 13 -5.85 6.97 3.70
N PRO A 14 -5.75 6.76 2.38
CA PRO A 14 -4.78 5.83 1.81
C PRO A 14 -3.34 6.30 1.99
N TYR A 15 -3.10 7.61 2.06
CA TYR A 15 -1.77 8.15 2.33
C TYR A 15 -1.34 7.83 3.76
N GLU A 16 -2.19 8.14 4.75
CA GLU A 16 -1.95 7.79 6.14
C GLU A 16 -1.77 6.28 6.34
N TRP A 17 -2.62 5.46 5.70
CA TRP A 17 -2.52 4.01 5.80
C TRP A 17 -1.21 3.49 5.19
N CYS A 18 -0.87 3.89 3.96
CA CYS A 18 0.40 3.51 3.32
C CYS A 18 1.62 3.95 4.15
N LEU A 19 1.56 5.13 4.76
CA LEU A 19 2.63 5.66 5.61
C LEU A 19 2.78 4.86 6.91
N ARG A 20 1.67 4.50 7.57
CA ARG A 20 1.67 3.64 8.77
C ARG A 20 2.22 2.26 8.46
N GLN A 21 1.72 1.63 7.40
CA GLN A 21 2.18 0.31 7.00
C GLN A 21 3.65 0.31 6.56
N SER A 22 4.11 1.35 5.84
CA SER A 22 5.53 1.50 5.52
C SER A 22 6.40 1.65 6.76
N LYS A 23 5.93 2.34 7.81
CA LYS A 23 6.68 2.45 9.08
C LYS A 23 6.75 1.09 9.76
N THR A 24 5.64 0.36 9.85
CA THR A 24 5.59 -1.00 10.40
C THR A 24 6.52 -1.94 9.66
N LEU A 25 6.49 -1.93 8.32
CA LEU A 25 7.39 -2.73 7.48
C LEU A 25 8.86 -2.38 7.69
N LYS A 26 9.20 -1.09 7.82
CA LYS A 26 10.57 -0.66 8.16
C LYS A 26 11.03 -1.08 9.55
N VAL A 27 10.12 -1.14 10.52
CA VAL A 27 10.43 -1.61 11.88
C VAL A 27 10.69 -3.11 11.89
N ILE A 28 9.89 -3.87 11.13
CA ILE A 28 10.03 -5.32 11.03
C ILE A 28 11.26 -5.71 10.21
N ASP A 29 11.49 -4.99 9.11
CA ASP A 29 12.62 -5.21 8.22
C ASP A 29 13.19 -3.87 7.72
N PRO A 30 14.21 -3.33 8.40
CA PRO A 30 14.81 -2.05 8.04
C PRO A 30 15.63 -2.11 6.74
N GLN A 31 15.97 -3.31 6.26
CA GLN A 31 16.71 -3.52 5.01
C GLN A 31 15.77 -3.75 3.81
N MET A 32 14.46 -3.62 4.01
CA MET A 32 13.46 -3.91 3.00
C MET A 32 13.57 -2.95 1.81
N ASN A 33 13.79 -3.54 0.64
CA ASN A 33 13.79 -2.79 -0.61
C ASN A 33 12.40 -2.21 -0.92
N ILE A 34 12.39 -1.07 -1.61
CA ILE A 34 11.15 -0.34 -1.98
C ILE A 34 10.17 -1.27 -2.72
N GLN A 35 10.65 -2.06 -3.66
CA GLN A 35 9.82 -3.00 -4.43
C GLN A 35 9.14 -4.03 -3.53
N MET A 36 9.89 -4.60 -2.59
CA MET A 36 9.40 -5.64 -1.68
C MET A 36 8.42 -5.08 -0.65
N ARG A 37 8.66 -3.85 -0.18
CA ARG A 37 7.72 -3.10 0.65
C ARG A 37 6.42 -2.83 -0.11
N ASN A 38 6.53 -2.33 -1.34
CA ASN A 38 5.36 -2.01 -2.16
C ASN A 38 4.55 -3.26 -2.46
N HIS A 39 5.20 -4.37 -2.82
CA HIS A 39 4.52 -5.64 -3.03
C HIS A 39 3.73 -6.09 -1.79
N LYS A 40 4.33 -5.97 -0.59
CA LYS A 40 3.63 -6.27 0.67
C LYS A 40 2.46 -5.33 0.95
N LEU A 41 2.60 -4.03 0.66
CA LEU A 41 1.51 -3.07 0.81
C LEU A 41 0.34 -3.42 -0.10
N LEU A 42 0.62 -3.70 -1.37
CA LEU A 42 -0.39 -4.07 -2.37
C LEU A 42 -1.13 -5.35 -1.96
N THR A 43 -0.43 -6.36 -1.43
CA THR A 43 -1.09 -7.60 -0.97
C THR A 43 -2.04 -7.42 0.21
N GLU A 44 -1.95 -6.30 0.94
CA GLU A 44 -2.85 -5.97 2.05
C GLU A 44 -4.02 -5.07 1.61
N ILE A 45 -4.02 -4.62 0.36
CA ILE A 45 -5.14 -3.91 -0.28
C ILE A 45 -6.13 -4.96 -0.83
N PRO A 46 -7.44 -4.83 -0.59
CA PRO A 46 -8.41 -5.80 -1.05
C PRO A 46 -8.61 -5.74 -2.57
N GLY A 47 -8.29 -6.85 -3.25
CA GLY A 47 -8.83 -7.30 -4.55
C GLY A 47 -8.89 -6.27 -5.67
N GLU A 48 -10.02 -5.58 -5.82
CA GLU A 48 -10.26 -4.64 -6.92
C GLU A 48 -9.33 -3.42 -6.85
N LEU A 49 -9.06 -2.93 -5.63
CA LEU A 49 -8.08 -1.86 -5.41
C LEU A 49 -6.65 -2.37 -5.66
N GLU A 50 -6.34 -3.62 -5.30
CA GLU A 50 -5.02 -4.21 -5.60
C GLU A 50 -4.78 -4.21 -7.10
N HIS A 51 -5.74 -4.71 -7.90
CA HIS A 51 -5.61 -4.75 -9.35
C HIS A 51 -5.52 -3.34 -9.95
N ALA A 52 -6.34 -2.40 -9.49
CA ALA A 52 -6.34 -1.04 -10.00
C ALA A 52 -5.01 -0.31 -9.68
N VAL A 53 -4.49 -0.48 -8.47
CA VAL A 53 -3.19 0.08 -8.09
C VAL A 53 -2.07 -0.64 -8.84
N ASN A 54 -2.09 -1.97 -8.96
CA ASN A 54 -1.04 -2.74 -9.64
C ASN A 54 -1.01 -2.48 -11.18
N CYS A 55 -2.16 -2.17 -11.79
CA CYS A 55 -2.23 -1.73 -13.19
C CYS A 55 -1.63 -0.33 -13.42
N ARG A 56 -1.69 0.54 -12.40
CA ARG A 56 -1.28 1.95 -12.51
C ARG A 56 0.09 2.22 -11.88
N CYS A 57 0.54 1.37 -10.97
CA CYS A 57 1.81 1.51 -10.27
C CYS A 57 2.88 0.62 -10.86
N ASN A 58 4.03 1.20 -11.18
CA ASN A 58 5.21 0.45 -11.57
C ASN A 58 5.91 -0.13 -10.33
N HIS A 59 6.73 -1.18 -10.47
CA HIS A 59 7.41 -1.85 -9.34
C HIS A 59 8.28 -0.89 -8.48
N ASN A 60 8.71 0.24 -9.06
CA ASN A 60 9.49 1.29 -8.41
C ASN A 60 8.66 2.47 -7.87
N CYS A 61 7.34 2.35 -7.82
CA CYS A 61 6.46 3.39 -7.28
C CYS A 61 6.88 3.87 -5.89
N THR A 62 6.67 5.16 -5.62
CA THR A 62 6.78 5.69 -4.27
C THR A 62 5.49 5.41 -3.48
N LEU A 63 5.53 5.58 -2.16
CA LEU A 63 4.31 5.50 -1.34
C LEU A 63 3.27 6.54 -1.77
N ASP A 64 3.75 7.69 -2.22
CA ASP A 64 2.92 8.82 -2.67
C ASP A 64 2.12 8.43 -3.91
N GLU A 65 2.76 7.76 -4.88
CA GLU A 65 2.10 7.22 -6.07
C GLU A 65 1.03 6.19 -5.71
N ILE A 66 1.35 5.24 -4.82
CA ILE A 66 0.40 4.22 -4.36
C ILE A 66 -0.80 4.88 -3.68
N ALA A 67 -0.56 5.89 -2.83
CA ALA A 67 -1.60 6.61 -2.12
C ALA A 67 -2.49 7.43 -3.07
N ASN A 68 -1.90 8.16 -4.02
CA ASN A 68 -2.63 8.94 -5.03
C ASN A 68 -3.49 8.03 -5.90
N ILE A 69 -2.96 6.90 -6.36
CA ILE A 69 -3.74 5.94 -7.14
C ILE A 69 -4.87 5.36 -6.29
N SER A 70 -4.59 5.00 -5.04
CA SER A 70 -5.61 4.50 -4.11
C SER A 70 -6.74 5.51 -3.90
N GLN A 71 -6.45 6.82 -3.83
CA GLN A 71 -7.48 7.86 -3.81
C GLN A 71 -8.25 7.94 -5.14
N ASP A 72 -7.55 7.91 -6.28
CA ASP A 72 -8.17 7.95 -7.63
C ASP A 72 -9.14 6.79 -7.85
N VAL A 73 -8.80 5.60 -7.34
CA VAL A 73 -9.59 4.38 -7.56
C VAL A 73 -10.62 4.12 -6.46
N THR A 74 -10.59 4.87 -5.35
CA THR A 74 -11.62 4.78 -4.31
C THR A 74 -12.82 5.65 -4.74
N PRO A 75 -13.98 5.07 -5.05
CA PRO A 75 -15.15 5.85 -5.42
C PRO A 75 -15.61 6.71 -4.23
N VAL A 76 -15.84 8.00 -4.48
CA VAL A 76 -16.45 8.98 -3.56
C VAL A 76 -17.91 8.67 -3.25
#